data_AF-A0A7V4EHB5-F1
#
_entry.id   AF-A0A7V4EHB5-F1
#
_cell.length_a   1.000
_cell.length_b   1.000
_cell.length_c   1.000
_cell.angle_alpha   90.00
_cell.angle_beta   90.00
_cell.angle_gamma   90.00
#
_symmetry.space_group_name_H-M   'P 1'
#
loop_
_entity.id
_entity.type
_entity.pdbx_description
1 polymer ?
#
loop_
_entity_poly.entity_id
_entity_poly.type
_entity_poly.pdbx_seq_one_letter_code
_entity_poly.pdbx_strand_id
1 'polypeptide(L)'
;EAAKSAYPPLAEAASRILKEERFHLKHSSLWVERLGQGTEESHRRAQEALETLFPYVRQLFQPLPGDEALVEAGVVPDLKALEAPYLEEVTAHLVRSGLRPPEGGYVPKSRREHTEYLWSLLAEMQSVARWDPEAKAW
;
A
#
# COMPACT_ATOMS: atom_id res chain seq x y z
N GLU A 1 -3.85 -1.89 -13.82
CA GLU A 1 -5.27 -1.57 -14.08
C GLU A 1 -5.59 -0.08 -14.19
N ALA A 2 -5.30 0.78 -13.22
CA ALA A 2 -5.70 2.20 -13.26
C ALA A 2 -5.22 3.00 -14.50
N ALA A 3 -4.09 2.62 -15.13
CA ALA A 3 -3.62 3.22 -16.39
C ALA A 3 -4.57 2.99 -17.59
N LYS A 4 -5.54 2.07 -17.48
CA LYS A 4 -6.57 1.79 -18.48
C LYS A 4 -7.89 2.54 -18.21
N SER A 5 -7.89 3.46 -17.24
CA SER A 5 -9.09 4.20 -16.82
C SER A 5 -9.77 4.92 -18.00
N ALA A 6 -11.10 4.92 -18.01
CA ALA A 6 -11.91 5.72 -18.91
C ALA A 6 -11.83 7.24 -18.60
N TYR A 7 -11.29 7.63 -17.45
CA TYR A 7 -11.04 9.01 -17.07
C TYR A 7 -9.59 9.41 -17.39
N PRO A 8 -9.33 10.24 -18.43
CA PRO A 8 -7.97 10.49 -18.92
C PRO A 8 -6.98 11.02 -17.86
N PRO A 9 -7.35 11.97 -16.98
CA PRO A 9 -6.42 12.46 -15.95
C PRO A 9 -5.91 11.37 -15.01
N LEU A 10 -6.74 10.38 -14.67
CA LEU A 10 -6.34 9.24 -13.85
C LEU A 10 -5.45 8.27 -14.62
N ALA A 11 -5.81 7.96 -15.88
CA ALA A 11 -5.00 7.09 -16.73
C ALA A 11 -3.59 7.64 -16.94
N GLU A 12 -3.47 8.95 -17.19
CA GLU A 12 -2.20 9.66 -17.36
C GLU A 12 -1.37 9.66 -16.07
N ALA A 13 -1.98 10.01 -14.93
CA ALA A 13 -1.32 9.99 -13.63
C ALA A 13 -0.81 8.58 -13.28
N ALA A 14 -1.66 7.56 -13.43
CA ALA A 14 -1.31 6.17 -13.17
C ALA A 14 -0.18 5.67 -14.07
N SER A 15 -0.17 6.09 -15.34
CA SER A 15 0.90 5.72 -16.29
C SER A 15 2.25 6.33 -15.92
N ARG A 16 2.26 7.53 -15.33
CA ARG A 16 3.47 8.18 -14.81
C ARG A 16 3.95 7.50 -13.53
N ILE A 17 3.06 7.34 -12.56
CA ILE A 17 3.34 6.71 -11.26
C ILE A 17 3.85 5.27 -11.44
N LEU A 18 3.30 4.51 -12.39
CA LEU A 18 3.71 3.13 -12.64
C LEU A 18 5.21 2.98 -12.96
N LYS A 19 5.85 3.99 -13.55
CA LYS A 19 7.29 3.96 -13.83
C LYS A 19 8.11 4.01 -12.54
N GLU A 20 7.65 4.78 -11.56
CA GLU A 20 8.28 4.94 -10.25
C GLU A 20 8.00 3.71 -9.36
N GLU A 21 6.77 3.22 -9.35
CA GLU A 21 6.38 2.06 -8.54
C GLU A 21 7.12 0.77 -8.91
N ARG A 22 7.52 0.61 -10.18
CA ARG A 22 8.39 -0.51 -10.58
C ARG A 22 9.75 -0.47 -9.88
N PHE A 23 10.28 0.72 -9.65
CA PHE A 23 11.54 0.88 -8.91
C PHE A 23 11.33 0.63 -7.43
N HIS A 24 10.25 1.14 -6.84
CA HIS A 24 9.89 0.90 -5.44
C HIS A 24 9.76 -0.60 -5.17
N LEU A 25 8.97 -1.30 -6.00
CA LEU A 25 8.78 -2.75 -5.89
C LEU A 25 10.11 -3.50 -6.00
N LYS A 26 10.94 -3.19 -6.99
CA LYS A 26 12.25 -3.81 -7.15
C LYS A 26 13.12 -3.59 -5.90
N HIS A 27 13.17 -2.37 -5.39
CA HIS A 27 13.99 -2.03 -4.23
C HIS A 27 13.49 -2.76 -2.96
N SER A 28 12.19 -2.72 -2.70
CA SER A 28 11.60 -3.40 -1.54
C SER A 28 11.75 -4.91 -1.62
N SER A 29 11.53 -5.51 -2.79
CA SER A 29 11.69 -6.97 -2.99
C SER A 29 13.11 -7.44 -2.68
N LEU A 30 14.12 -6.71 -3.13
CA LEU A 30 15.53 -7.03 -2.84
C LEU A 30 15.86 -6.92 -1.35
N TRP A 31 15.27 -5.96 -0.64
CA TRP A 31 15.47 -5.85 0.81
C TRP A 31 14.77 -6.96 1.58
N VAL A 32 13.55 -7.34 1.18
CA VAL A 32 12.83 -8.47 1.77
C VAL A 32 13.65 -9.76 1.62
N GLU A 33 14.21 -10.02 0.44
CA GLU A 33 15.09 -11.18 0.20
C GLU A 33 16.34 -11.13 1.11
N ARG A 34 17.05 -9.99 1.13
CA ARG A 34 18.26 -9.83 1.95
C ARG A 34 18.01 -9.99 3.44
N LEU A 35 16.90 -9.47 3.94
CA LEU A 35 16.56 -9.56 5.35
C LEU A 35 16.06 -10.96 5.72
N GLY A 36 15.21 -11.56 4.88
CA GLY A 36 14.66 -12.89 5.08
C GLY A 36 15.71 -14.01 4.99
N GLN A 37 16.70 -13.89 4.10
CA GLN A 37 17.77 -14.88 3.92
C GLN A 37 19.11 -14.45 4.53
N GLY A 38 19.11 -13.40 5.35
CA GLY A 38 20.30 -12.83 5.97
C GLY A 38 20.75 -13.61 7.19
N THR A 39 20.87 -12.92 8.32
CA THR A 39 21.19 -13.54 9.61
C THR A 39 19.92 -14.03 10.31
N GLU A 40 20.07 -14.85 11.35
CA GLU A 40 18.94 -15.24 12.22
C GLU A 40 18.20 -14.01 12.77
N GLU A 41 18.94 -12.97 13.15
CA GLU A 41 18.36 -11.73 13.67
C GLU A 41 17.63 -10.92 12.59
N SER A 42 18.18 -10.80 11.38
CA SER A 42 17.49 -10.09 10.30
C SER A 42 16.22 -10.82 9.87
N HIS A 43 16.30 -12.16 9.79
CA HIS A 43 15.16 -13.01 9.49
C HIS A 43 14.05 -12.85 10.54
N ARG A 44 14.41 -12.96 11.83
CA ARG A 44 13.47 -12.80 12.94
C ARG A 44 12.74 -11.45 12.88
N ARG A 45 13.46 -10.34 12.69
CA ARG A 45 12.87 -9.00 12.57
C ARG A 45 11.98 -8.85 11.34
N ALA A 46 12.38 -9.40 10.21
CA ALA A 46 11.59 -9.34 8.99
C ALA A 46 10.27 -10.13 9.16
N GLN A 47 10.33 -11.32 9.76
CA GLN A 47 9.14 -12.10 10.06
C GLN A 47 8.22 -11.35 11.03
N GLU A 48 8.75 -10.81 12.12
CA GLU A 48 7.94 -10.03 13.10
C GLU A 48 7.26 -8.81 12.46
N ALA A 49 7.97 -8.09 11.58
CA ALA A 49 7.40 -6.98 10.84
C ALA A 49 6.25 -7.45 9.92
N LEU A 50 6.39 -8.60 9.26
CA LEU A 50 5.33 -9.17 8.44
C LEU A 50 4.10 -9.57 9.27
N GLU A 51 4.28 -10.29 10.38
CA GLU A 51 3.17 -10.67 11.26
C GLU A 51 2.37 -9.44 11.73
N THR A 52 3.06 -8.32 11.96
CA THR A 52 2.45 -7.08 12.43
C THR A 52 1.73 -6.32 11.31
N LEU A 53 2.36 -6.18 10.14
CA LEU A 53 1.92 -5.23 9.10
C LEU A 53 1.09 -5.89 7.98
N PHE A 54 1.31 -7.17 7.69
CA PHE A 54 0.63 -7.86 6.60
C PHE A 54 -0.91 -7.85 6.69
N PRO A 55 -1.54 -7.96 7.88
CA PRO A 55 -3.01 -7.92 7.98
C PRO A 55 -3.63 -6.63 7.41
N TYR A 56 -2.92 -5.51 7.49
CA TYR A 56 -3.37 -4.21 6.98
C TYR A 56 -3.48 -4.18 5.45
N VAL A 57 -2.75 -5.03 4.74
CA VAL A 57 -2.76 -5.09 3.27
C VAL A 57 -4.16 -5.42 2.73
N ARG A 58 -4.93 -6.23 3.45
CA ARG A 58 -6.31 -6.60 3.05
C ARG A 58 -7.26 -5.39 3.01
N GLN A 59 -6.92 -4.29 3.68
CA GLN A 59 -7.68 -3.03 3.60
C GLN A 59 -7.59 -2.39 2.21
N LEU A 60 -6.50 -2.62 1.46
CA LEU A 60 -6.31 -2.07 0.11
C LEU A 60 -7.40 -2.52 -0.87
N PHE A 61 -7.98 -3.69 -0.64
CA PHE A 61 -8.99 -4.31 -1.51
C PHE A 61 -10.43 -4.10 -1.04
N GLN A 62 -10.63 -3.41 0.09
CA GLN A 62 -11.97 -3.05 0.56
C GLN A 62 -12.53 -1.91 -0.31
N PRO A 63 -13.72 -2.09 -0.91
CA PRO A 63 -14.37 -1.04 -1.70
C PRO A 63 -14.83 0.11 -0.82
N LEU A 64 -14.83 1.32 -1.36
CA LEU A 64 -15.35 2.52 -0.73
C LEU A 64 -16.81 2.80 -1.14
N PRO A 65 -17.57 3.55 -0.33
CA PRO A 65 -18.88 4.05 -0.75
C PRO A 65 -18.75 4.86 -2.05
N GLY A 66 -19.45 4.42 -3.09
CA GLY A 66 -19.43 5.04 -4.43
C GLY A 66 -18.49 4.37 -5.45
N ASP A 67 -17.67 3.39 -5.05
CA ASP A 67 -16.77 2.70 -5.98
C ASP A 67 -17.52 1.93 -7.06
N GLU A 68 -18.70 1.36 -6.76
CA GLU A 68 -19.48 0.57 -7.72
C GLU A 68 -19.80 1.34 -9.01
N ALA A 69 -20.29 2.58 -8.89
CA ALA A 69 -20.57 3.43 -10.04
C ALA A 69 -19.28 3.83 -10.79
N LEU A 70 -18.16 4.01 -10.08
CA LEU A 70 -16.88 4.34 -10.70
C LEU A 70 -16.25 3.14 -11.42
N VAL A 71 -16.43 1.92 -10.89
CA VAL A 71 -16.02 0.67 -11.54
C VAL A 71 -16.87 0.42 -12.78
N GLU A 72 -18.19 0.57 -12.69
CA GLU A 72 -19.10 0.43 -13.83
C GLU A 72 -18.77 1.43 -14.96
N ALA A 73 -18.45 2.68 -14.59
CA ALA A 73 -18.01 3.70 -15.54
C ALA A 73 -16.58 3.49 -16.06
N GLY A 74 -15.86 2.46 -15.59
CA GLY A 74 -14.47 2.19 -15.99
C GLY A 74 -13.46 3.23 -15.48
N VAL A 75 -13.81 4.04 -14.49
CA VAL A 75 -12.96 5.09 -13.92
C VAL A 75 -11.92 4.47 -12.99
N VAL A 76 -12.33 3.61 -12.06
CA VAL A 76 -11.41 2.91 -11.13
C VAL A 76 -11.45 1.41 -11.38
N PRO A 77 -10.36 0.67 -11.11
CA PRO A 77 -10.40 -0.79 -11.21
C PRO A 77 -11.24 -1.39 -10.07
N ASP A 78 -11.81 -2.58 -10.31
CA ASP A 78 -12.37 -3.39 -9.23
C ASP A 78 -11.24 -3.85 -8.30
N LEU A 79 -11.11 -3.19 -7.14
CA LEU A 79 -10.08 -3.50 -6.15
C LEU A 79 -10.24 -4.90 -5.57
N LYS A 80 -11.46 -5.41 -5.44
CA LYS A 80 -11.70 -6.74 -4.85
C LYS A 80 -11.14 -7.84 -5.76
N ALA A 81 -11.26 -7.66 -7.09
CA ALA A 81 -10.69 -8.58 -8.07
C ALA A 81 -9.14 -8.59 -8.05
N LEU A 82 -8.49 -7.58 -7.48
CA LEU A 82 -7.03 -7.49 -7.40
C LEU A 82 -6.44 -8.21 -6.17
N GLU A 83 -7.25 -8.58 -5.18
CA GLU A 83 -6.75 -9.19 -3.94
C GLU A 83 -6.06 -10.54 -4.19
N ALA A 84 -6.73 -11.44 -4.93
CA ALA A 84 -6.20 -12.77 -5.22
C ALA A 84 -4.85 -12.75 -5.98
N PRO A 85 -4.72 -12.07 -7.14
CA PRO A 85 -3.43 -12.03 -7.85
C PRO A 85 -2.33 -11.33 -7.04
N TYR A 86 -2.67 -10.30 -6.27
CA TYR A 86 -1.71 -9.65 -5.38
C TYR A 86 -1.19 -10.61 -4.30
N LEU A 87 -2.10 -11.33 -3.62
CA LEU A 87 -1.73 -12.25 -2.55
C LEU A 87 -0.89 -13.42 -3.10
N GLU A 88 -1.21 -13.91 -4.29
CA GLU A 88 -0.41 -14.93 -4.97
C GLU A 88 1.03 -14.47 -5.21
N GLU A 89 1.21 -13.29 -5.82
CA GLU A 89 2.54 -12.74 -6.14
C GLU A 89 3.37 -12.50 -4.87
N VAL A 90 2.77 -11.84 -3.88
CA VAL A 90 3.46 -11.46 -2.63
C VAL A 90 3.78 -12.70 -1.80
N THR A 91 2.84 -13.64 -1.66
CA THR A 91 3.08 -14.89 -0.94
C THR A 91 4.21 -15.69 -1.57
N ALA A 92 4.21 -15.82 -2.91
CA ALA A 92 5.28 -16.51 -3.62
C ALA A 92 6.63 -15.82 -3.38
N HIS A 93 6.68 -14.49 -3.36
CA HIS A 93 7.90 -13.73 -3.06
C HIS A 93 8.40 -13.94 -1.62
N LEU A 94 7.50 -13.89 -0.64
CA LEU A 94 7.82 -14.12 0.77
C LEU A 94 8.40 -15.51 0.99
N VAL A 95 7.76 -16.54 0.44
CA VAL A 95 8.22 -17.93 0.54
C VAL A 95 9.60 -18.09 -0.09
N ARG A 96 9.83 -17.53 -1.29
CA ARG A 96 11.16 -17.55 -1.92
C ARG A 96 12.21 -16.81 -1.08
N SER A 97 11.81 -15.77 -0.35
CA SER A 97 12.66 -15.00 0.55
C SER A 97 12.89 -15.70 1.90
N GLY A 98 12.42 -16.93 2.08
CA GLY A 98 12.55 -17.70 3.32
C GLY A 98 11.54 -17.29 4.41
N LEU A 99 10.62 -16.37 4.14
CA LEU A 99 9.64 -15.87 5.11
C LEU A 99 8.31 -16.61 4.98
N ARG A 100 7.53 -16.61 6.07
CA ARG A 100 6.20 -17.22 6.11
C ARG A 100 5.13 -16.15 5.91
N PRO A 101 4.22 -16.29 4.92
CA PRO A 101 3.07 -15.41 4.79
C PRO A 101 2.14 -15.52 6.01
N PRO A 102 1.72 -14.42 6.63
CA PRO A 102 0.75 -14.47 7.74
C PRO A 102 -0.64 -14.92 7.27
N GLU A 103 -1.24 -15.87 7.99
CA GLU A 103 -2.55 -16.47 7.63
C GLU A 103 -3.75 -15.66 8.16
N GLY A 104 -3.54 -14.79 9.15
CA GLY A 104 -4.62 -14.07 9.84
C GLY A 104 -4.19 -12.70 10.36
N GLY A 105 -5.04 -12.10 11.19
CA GLY A 105 -4.80 -10.80 11.81
C GLY A 105 -6.00 -9.85 11.68
N TYR A 106 -5.93 -8.73 12.39
CA TYR A 106 -6.97 -7.71 12.31
C TYR A 106 -6.90 -7.00 10.96
N VAL A 107 -8.03 -6.96 10.26
CA VAL A 107 -8.19 -6.23 9.00
C VAL A 107 -9.02 -4.98 9.28
N PRO A 108 -8.44 -3.77 9.22
CA PRO A 108 -9.22 -2.55 9.33
C PRO A 108 -10.21 -2.46 8.17
N LYS A 109 -11.49 -2.33 8.48
CA LYS A 109 -12.56 -2.25 7.47
C LYS A 109 -12.78 -0.83 6.94
N SER A 110 -12.44 0.19 7.73
CA SER A 110 -12.74 1.58 7.42
C SER A 110 -11.48 2.33 7.01
N ARG A 111 -11.51 3.03 5.87
CA ARG A 111 -10.47 3.99 5.50
C ARG A 111 -10.65 5.37 6.16
N ARG A 112 -11.69 5.52 7.00
CA ARG A 112 -12.01 6.75 7.74
C ARG A 112 -11.58 6.68 9.20
N GLU A 113 -11.32 5.48 9.70
CA GLU A 113 -10.81 5.25 11.04
C GLU A 113 -9.31 5.02 10.95
N HIS A 114 -8.56 5.82 11.69
CA HIS A 114 -7.10 5.80 11.66
C HIS A 114 -6.56 5.32 12.99
N THR A 115 -5.37 4.72 12.95
CA THR A 115 -4.61 4.45 14.18
C THR A 115 -4.19 5.77 14.84
N GLU A 116 -3.79 5.68 16.10
CA GLU A 116 -3.26 6.79 16.87
C GLU A 116 -2.04 7.47 16.21
N TYR A 117 -1.34 6.76 15.32
CA TYR A 117 -0.16 7.25 14.61
C TYR A 117 -0.45 8.41 13.65
N LEU A 118 -1.68 8.52 13.10
CA LEU A 118 -1.96 9.56 12.10
C LEU A 118 -1.88 10.96 12.71
N TRP A 119 -2.30 11.14 13.97
CA TRP A 119 -2.38 12.46 14.58
C TRP A 119 -1.02 13.15 14.68
N SER A 120 0.01 12.43 15.14
CA SER A 120 1.36 12.98 15.24
C SER A 120 1.93 13.34 13.86
N LEU A 121 1.71 12.48 12.86
CA LEU A 121 2.15 12.72 11.48
C LEU A 121 1.50 13.98 10.90
N LEU A 122 0.19 14.18 11.10
CA LEU A 122 -0.51 15.37 10.60
C LEU A 122 -0.07 16.62 11.34
N ALA A 123 0.18 16.54 12.66
CA ALA A 123 0.67 17.68 13.43
C ALA A 123 2.03 18.17 12.90
N GLU A 124 2.95 17.24 12.59
CA GLU A 124 4.26 17.56 12.02
C GLU A 124 4.15 18.05 10.57
N MET A 125 3.49 17.29 9.70
CA MET A 125 3.35 17.60 8.27
C MET A 125 2.69 18.97 8.04
N GLN A 126 1.73 19.35 8.87
CA GLN A 126 0.98 20.59 8.72
C GLN A 126 1.54 21.74 9.56
N SER A 127 2.62 21.53 10.32
CA SER A 127 3.14 22.52 11.28
C SER A 127 3.45 23.87 10.61
N VAL A 128 4.16 23.88 9.49
CA VAL A 128 4.51 25.08 8.73
C VAL A 128 3.27 25.74 8.13
N ALA A 129 2.41 24.95 7.48
CA ALA A 129 1.18 25.46 6.86
C ALA A 129 0.19 26.04 7.89
N ARG A 130 0.15 25.50 9.12
CA ARG A 130 -0.66 26.03 10.22
C ARG A 130 -0.02 27.25 10.89
N TRP A 131 1.30 27.36 10.84
CA TRP A 131 2.03 28.48 11.40
C TRP A 131 1.81 29.77 10.61
N ASP A 132 1.81 29.69 9.27
CA ASP A 132 1.45 30.82 8.39
C ASP A 132 0.43 30.38 7.30
N PRO A 133 -0.88 30.40 7.62
CA PRO A 133 -1.93 29.99 6.69
C PRO A 133 -2.08 30.89 5.46
N GLU A 134 -1.64 32.15 5.55
CA GLU A 134 -1.79 33.16 4.48
C GLU A 134 -0.53 33.30 3.62
N ALA A 135 0.51 32.49 3.88
CA ALA A 135 1.71 32.46 3.07
C ALA A 135 1.36 32.23 1.59
N LYS A 136 1.87 33.11 0.73
CA LYS A 136 1.58 33.11 -0.72
C LYS A 136 2.69 32.47 -1.56
N ALA A 137 3.79 32.10 -0.93
CA ALA A 137 4.95 31.47 -1.56
C ALA A 137 5.67 30.59 -0.54
N TRP A 138 6.19 29.46 -1.04
CA TRP A 138 6.96 28.45 -0.33
C TRP A 138 8.08 27.95 -1.23
#